data_AF-A0A7K6TNM5-F1
#
_entry.id   AF-A0A7K6TNM5-F1
#
_cell.length_a   1.000
_cell.length_b   1.000
_cell.length_c   1.000
_cell.angle_alpha   90.00
_cell.angle_beta   90.00
_cell.angle_gamma   90.00
#
_symmetry.space_group_name_H-M   'P 1'
#
loop_
_entity.id
_entity.type
_entity.pdbx_description
1 polymer ?
#
loop_
_entity_poly.entity_id
_entity_poly.type
_entity_poly.pdbx_seq_one_letter_code
_entity_poly.pdbx_strand_id
1 'polypeptide(L)'
;SFPSHVDLAYGSVVTMKNLRMAGGYLHSHWHLYPEGVGARQQQVTAYLHKDMNNLWIIKKRDSDTADLSDPSSPVEFVRHGDIIRLEHKETTRNLHSHQHEAPLTRKHFQVTGYGINGTGDSNDFWRIEVVGRKAGKLIKVLRSQVRLTHVATGCILGSSGKTLPKWGWEQVEVTCTPYLKETPNSLWNFEDHINSKLPNISLDVLKPSFAEILLESHMVMIRGNSGLKPKDNEVTSKPWHWPINYQGLRFSGVNETDYRVYLLGNPVVWWLNLVTIGLYLLIAVSTAVTLKRGVQLTPELKELSRVVLRGGGQIMLGWLLHYLPFFMMGRVLYFHHYFPAMVFSSMLTGITWDTLLKFCAGFLSSSTTARKIYGGGFLVLVLLIMYSFYLFHPLSYGMIGPMASDPSSPMAGLRWMDSWEF
;
A
#
# COMPACT_ATOMS: atom_id res chain seq x y z
N SER A 1 15.25 -37.92 15.51
CA SER A 1 16.02 -37.12 14.55
C SER A 1 17.20 -36.53 15.30
N PHE A 2 18.39 -36.52 14.69
CA PHE A 2 19.55 -35.85 15.29
C PHE A 2 19.27 -34.34 15.41
N PRO A 3 19.67 -33.69 16.52
CA PRO A 3 19.58 -32.24 16.67
C PRO A 3 20.41 -31.57 15.58
N SER A 4 19.85 -30.54 14.93
CA SER A 4 20.51 -29.83 13.83
C SER A 4 20.55 -28.33 14.12
N HIS A 5 21.25 -27.53 13.33
CA HIS A 5 21.28 -26.05 13.44
C HIS A 5 19.89 -25.40 13.38
N VAL A 6 18.88 -26.16 12.95
CA VAL A 6 17.48 -25.75 12.94
C VAL A 6 16.89 -25.76 14.35
N ASP A 7 17.45 -26.52 15.29
CA ASP A 7 16.97 -26.59 16.68
C ASP A 7 17.64 -25.51 17.54
N LEU A 8 16.81 -24.72 18.23
CA LEU A 8 17.20 -23.58 19.05
C LEU A 8 17.99 -24.03 20.28
N ALA A 9 19.14 -23.42 20.52
CA ALA A 9 20.00 -23.74 21.67
C ALA A 9 20.17 -22.56 22.64
N TYR A 10 20.45 -22.87 23.90
CA TYR A 10 20.88 -21.88 24.88
C TYR A 10 22.27 -21.34 24.52
N GLY A 11 22.51 -20.05 24.82
CA GLY A 11 23.72 -19.33 24.43
C GLY A 11 23.74 -18.87 22.96
N SER A 12 22.77 -19.28 22.15
CA SER A 12 22.67 -18.84 20.76
C SER A 12 22.32 -17.36 20.64
N VAL A 13 22.94 -16.71 19.65
CA VAL A 13 22.54 -15.38 19.19
C VAL A 13 21.43 -15.55 18.15
N VAL A 14 20.34 -14.83 18.33
CA VAL A 14 19.13 -14.99 17.52
C VAL A 14 18.51 -13.65 17.12
N THR A 15 17.77 -13.67 16.02
CA THR A 15 16.83 -12.60 15.67
C THR A 15 15.40 -13.13 15.79
N MET A 16 14.50 -12.32 16.36
CA MET A 16 13.09 -12.67 16.51
C MET A 16 12.26 -11.73 15.66
N LYS A 17 11.36 -12.26 14.82
CA LYS A 17 10.45 -11.46 14.02
C LYS A 17 9.00 -11.76 14.35
N ASN A 18 8.19 -10.72 14.46
CA ASN A 18 6.77 -10.84 14.72
C ASN A 18 6.03 -11.39 13.48
N LEU A 19 5.03 -12.26 13.70
CA LEU A 19 4.28 -12.90 12.60
C LEU A 19 3.10 -12.08 12.08
N ARG A 20 2.83 -10.89 12.65
CA ARG A 20 1.95 -9.91 12.01
C ARG A 20 2.48 -9.58 10.61
N MET A 21 1.60 -9.35 9.64
CA MET A 21 2.04 -8.78 8.36
C MET A 21 2.74 -7.43 8.58
N ALA A 22 3.86 -7.22 7.90
CA ALA A 22 4.79 -6.12 8.19
C ALA A 22 5.22 -6.09 9.67
N GLY A 23 5.45 -7.27 10.25
CA GLY A 23 6.07 -7.46 11.56
C GLY A 23 7.55 -7.11 11.49
N GLY A 24 8.01 -6.36 12.49
CA GLY A 24 9.43 -6.04 12.66
C GLY A 24 10.18 -7.10 13.47
N TYR A 25 11.50 -6.95 13.49
CA TYR A 25 12.41 -7.64 14.38
C TYR A 25 12.35 -7.04 15.77
N LEU A 26 12.34 -7.88 16.81
CA LEU A 26 12.52 -7.42 18.19
C LEU A 26 13.85 -6.66 18.28
N HIS A 27 13.78 -5.41 18.70
CA HIS A 27 14.87 -4.45 18.60
C HIS A 27 15.03 -3.69 19.92
N SER A 28 16.26 -3.30 20.25
CA SER A 28 16.54 -2.46 21.41
C SER A 28 17.75 -1.57 21.12
N HIS A 29 17.78 -0.37 21.69
CA HIS A 29 18.88 0.59 21.49
C HIS A 29 19.11 1.39 22.76
N TRP A 30 20.23 2.09 22.88
CA TRP A 30 20.65 2.75 24.13
C TRP A 30 19.70 3.84 24.67
N HIS A 31 18.72 4.30 23.88
CA HIS A 31 17.73 5.29 24.30
C HIS A 31 16.72 4.73 25.31
N LEU A 32 16.36 5.55 26.29
CA LEU A 32 15.35 5.24 27.30
C LEU A 32 13.98 5.77 26.86
N TYR A 33 12.90 5.20 27.39
CA TYR A 33 11.59 5.82 27.27
C TYR A 33 11.60 7.22 27.90
N PRO A 34 10.96 8.22 27.27
CA PRO A 34 10.95 9.58 27.78
C PRO A 34 10.13 9.69 29.06
N GLU A 35 10.34 10.79 29.78
CA GLU A 35 9.55 11.10 30.97
C GLU A 35 8.05 11.18 30.65
N GLY A 36 7.22 10.65 31.55
CA GLY A 36 5.77 10.55 31.36
C GLY A 36 5.31 9.37 30.48
N VAL A 37 6.23 8.58 29.91
CA VAL A 37 5.91 7.39 29.11
C VAL A 37 6.36 6.12 29.84
N GLY A 38 5.57 5.73 30.85
CA GLY A 38 5.82 4.53 31.64
C GLY A 38 7.12 4.62 32.46
N ALA A 39 7.80 3.49 32.65
CA ALA A 39 9.09 3.45 33.33
C ALA A 39 10.20 3.97 32.43
N ARG A 40 11.13 4.75 33.01
CA ARG A 40 12.30 5.30 32.33
C ARG A 40 13.41 4.26 32.18
N GLN A 41 13.14 3.22 31.40
CA GLN A 41 14.05 2.12 31.08
C GLN A 41 14.35 2.07 29.58
N GLN A 42 15.24 1.16 29.16
CA GLN A 42 15.65 1.06 27.76
C GLN A 42 14.45 0.74 26.86
N GLN A 43 14.36 1.41 25.73
CA GLN A 43 13.31 1.17 24.75
C GLN A 43 13.49 -0.19 24.08
N VAL A 44 12.41 -0.96 24.01
CA VAL A 44 12.30 -2.17 23.19
C VAL A 44 11.17 -1.96 22.19
N THR A 45 11.47 -2.17 20.92
CA THR A 45 10.60 -1.87 19.79
C THR A 45 10.62 -3.02 18.78
N ALA A 46 9.88 -2.87 17.70
CA ALA A 46 9.97 -3.72 16.53
C ALA A 46 10.48 -2.90 15.33
N TYR A 47 11.65 -3.25 14.82
CA TYR A 47 12.32 -2.56 13.71
C TYR A 47 12.15 -3.32 12.39
N LEU A 48 11.85 -2.64 11.29
CA LEU A 48 11.47 -3.27 10.02
C LEU A 48 12.65 -3.74 9.17
N HIS A 49 13.87 -3.40 9.56
CA HIS A 49 15.09 -3.72 8.82
C HIS A 49 16.03 -4.60 9.64
N LYS A 50 16.92 -5.32 8.96
CA LYS A 50 17.99 -6.08 9.62
C LYS A 50 19.04 -5.13 10.19
N ASP A 51 19.36 -5.30 11.46
CA ASP A 51 20.29 -4.45 12.22
C ASP A 51 21.00 -5.29 13.29
N MET A 52 22.18 -4.87 13.74
CA MET A 52 22.92 -5.52 14.83
C MET A 52 22.19 -5.40 16.18
N ASN A 53 21.38 -4.36 16.36
CA ASN A 53 20.49 -4.15 17.50
C ASN A 53 19.23 -5.03 17.48
N ASN A 54 19.11 -5.95 16.50
CA ASN A 54 18.07 -6.98 16.48
C ASN A 54 18.56 -8.29 17.12
N LEU A 55 19.81 -8.35 17.59
CA LEU A 55 20.45 -9.55 18.09
C LEU A 55 20.18 -9.75 19.58
N TRP A 56 19.63 -10.92 19.92
CA TRP A 56 19.35 -11.33 21.29
C TRP A 56 20.08 -12.63 21.62
N ILE A 57 20.44 -12.84 22.88
CA ILE A 57 21.05 -14.07 23.38
C ILE A 57 20.03 -14.77 24.26
N ILE A 58 19.75 -16.05 23.94
CA ILE A 58 18.86 -16.87 24.75
C ILE A 58 19.63 -17.46 25.92
N LYS A 59 19.26 -17.10 27.15
CA LYS A 59 19.85 -17.62 28.38
C LYS A 59 18.83 -18.44 29.17
N LYS A 60 19.32 -19.33 30.04
CA LYS A 60 18.45 -19.97 31.03
C LYS A 60 18.08 -18.98 32.13
N ARG A 61 17.04 -19.33 32.88
CA ARG A 61 16.60 -18.60 34.08
C ARG A 61 17.75 -18.38 35.08
N ASP A 62 18.45 -19.45 35.45
CA ASP A 62 19.37 -19.45 36.61
C ASP A 62 20.86 -19.59 36.22
N SER A 63 21.22 -19.47 34.93
CA SER A 63 22.61 -19.62 34.48
C SER A 63 23.27 -18.27 34.17
N ASP A 64 24.50 -18.07 34.63
CA ASP A 64 25.38 -17.03 34.12
C ASP A 64 25.94 -17.40 32.74
N THR A 65 26.21 -16.39 31.92
CA THR A 65 26.65 -16.57 30.52
C THR A 65 27.99 -17.30 30.39
N ALA A 66 28.81 -17.27 31.44
CA ALA A 66 30.14 -17.87 31.44
C ALA A 66 30.09 -19.38 31.18
N ASP A 67 29.14 -20.08 31.80
CA ASP A 67 29.03 -21.56 31.72
C ASP A 67 28.59 -22.06 30.34
N LEU A 68 27.84 -21.23 29.59
CA LEU A 68 27.32 -21.58 28.26
C LEU A 68 28.34 -21.34 27.14
N SER A 69 29.34 -20.49 27.39
CA SER A 69 30.40 -20.13 26.43
C SER A 69 31.57 -21.12 26.38
N ASP A 70 31.71 -21.99 27.39
CA ASP A 70 32.73 -23.03 27.43
C ASP A 70 32.53 -24.02 26.27
N PRO A 71 33.50 -24.16 25.32
CA PRO A 71 33.41 -25.09 24.21
C PRO A 71 33.22 -26.56 24.63
N SER A 72 33.60 -26.90 25.86
CA SER A 72 33.52 -28.27 26.40
C SER A 72 32.14 -28.63 26.96
N SER A 73 31.28 -27.64 27.25
CA SER A 73 29.94 -27.90 27.79
C SER A 73 28.97 -28.35 26.68
N PRO A 74 28.15 -29.39 26.95
CA PRO A 74 27.23 -29.95 25.95
C PRO A 74 26.22 -28.90 25.48
N VAL A 75 25.84 -28.98 24.19
CA VAL A 75 24.80 -28.10 23.65
C VAL A 75 23.46 -28.44 24.27
N GLU A 76 22.88 -27.47 24.97
CA GLU A 76 21.56 -27.59 25.55
C GLU A 76 20.53 -26.87 24.68
N PHE A 77 19.46 -27.58 24.33
CA PHE A 77 18.41 -27.06 23.46
C PHE A 77 17.24 -26.49 24.24
N VAL A 78 16.64 -25.44 23.68
CA VAL A 78 15.42 -24.81 24.20
C VAL A 78 14.21 -25.67 23.81
N ARG A 79 13.38 -25.98 24.80
CA ARG A 79 12.17 -26.81 24.63
C ARG A 79 10.92 -26.00 24.86
N HIS A 80 9.82 -26.46 24.28
CA HIS A 80 8.49 -25.94 24.60
C HIS A 80 8.25 -26.04 26.12
N GLY A 81 7.89 -24.92 26.73
CA GLY A 81 7.56 -24.79 28.15
C GLY A 81 8.70 -24.24 29.01
N ASP A 82 9.91 -24.15 28.47
CA ASP A 82 11.08 -23.65 29.18
C ASP A 82 10.92 -22.18 29.60
N ILE A 83 11.58 -21.81 30.69
CA ILE A 83 11.67 -20.41 31.16
C ILE A 83 13.05 -19.88 30.75
N ILE A 84 13.03 -18.85 29.92
CA ILE A 84 14.22 -18.24 29.33
C ILE A 84 14.37 -16.78 29.78
N ARG A 85 15.58 -16.26 29.62
CA ARG A 85 15.87 -14.83 29.57
C ARG A 85 16.37 -14.48 28.17
N LEU A 86 15.96 -13.33 27.66
CA LEU A 86 16.47 -12.78 26.41
C LEU A 86 17.32 -11.57 26.73
N GLU A 87 18.62 -11.67 26.53
CA GLU A 87 19.54 -10.55 26.69
C GLU A 87 19.81 -9.88 25.35
N HIS A 88 19.67 -8.57 25.28
CA HIS A 88 20.04 -7.82 24.10
C HIS A 88 21.57 -7.81 23.95
N LYS A 89 22.08 -8.28 22.80
CA LYS A 89 23.51 -8.52 22.60
C LYS A 89 24.36 -7.25 22.71
N GLU A 90 23.89 -6.15 22.15
CA GLU A 90 24.67 -4.90 22.09
C GLU A 90 24.68 -4.17 23.43
N THR A 91 23.55 -4.16 24.16
CA THR A 91 23.40 -3.34 25.38
C THR A 91 23.44 -4.14 26.67
N THR A 92 23.47 -5.47 26.58
CA THR A 92 23.49 -6.41 27.72
C THR A 92 22.32 -6.27 28.70
N ARG A 93 21.21 -5.69 28.23
CA ARG A 93 19.96 -5.54 28.99
C ARG A 93 19.03 -6.72 28.71
N ASN A 94 18.32 -7.19 29.71
CA ASN A 94 17.32 -8.25 29.59
C ASN A 94 16.00 -7.69 29.07
N LEU A 95 15.30 -8.46 28.25
CA LEU A 95 13.92 -8.21 27.88
C LEU A 95 13.05 -8.30 29.14
N HIS A 96 12.35 -7.22 29.44
CA HIS A 96 11.67 -7.03 30.71
C HIS A 96 10.25 -6.52 30.50
N SER A 97 9.34 -6.86 31.42
CA SER A 97 8.01 -6.25 31.45
C SER A 97 7.51 -6.08 32.89
N HIS A 98 6.65 -5.09 33.10
CA HIS A 98 6.15 -4.73 34.43
C HIS A 98 4.79 -4.06 34.29
N GLN A 99 4.07 -3.86 35.39
CA GLN A 99 2.69 -3.35 35.39
C GLN A 99 2.51 -1.86 35.04
N HIS A 100 3.50 -1.21 34.42
CA HIS A 100 3.30 0.09 33.77
C HIS A 100 2.61 -0.06 32.42
N GLU A 101 1.78 0.91 32.06
CA GLU A 101 1.08 0.95 30.77
C GLU A 101 2.06 1.09 29.59
N ALA A 102 1.76 0.39 28.50
CA ALA A 102 2.49 0.57 27.24
C ALA A 102 2.29 1.98 26.65
N PRO A 103 3.29 2.51 25.89
CA PRO A 103 3.31 3.91 25.44
C PRO A 103 2.05 4.39 24.69
N LEU A 104 1.54 3.59 23.76
CA LEU A 104 0.40 3.89 22.90
C LEU A 104 -0.78 2.96 23.16
N THR A 105 -0.53 1.72 23.55
CA THR A 105 -1.57 0.73 23.83
C THR A 105 -1.78 0.56 25.32
N ARG A 106 -2.36 1.59 25.95
CA ARG A 106 -2.51 1.75 27.41
C ARG A 106 -3.10 0.55 28.17
N LYS A 107 -3.89 -0.30 27.51
CA LYS A 107 -4.43 -1.54 28.08
C LYS A 107 -3.43 -2.69 28.18
N HIS A 108 -2.24 -2.54 27.61
CA HIS A 108 -1.14 -3.50 27.66
C HIS A 108 -0.06 -3.02 28.62
N PHE A 109 0.81 -3.94 29.01
CA PHE A 109 1.99 -3.60 29.81
C PHE A 109 3.17 -3.19 28.92
N GLN A 110 3.97 -2.26 29.42
CA GLN A 110 5.18 -1.80 28.77
C GLN A 110 6.24 -2.91 28.78
N VAL A 111 7.00 -2.96 27.69
CA VAL A 111 8.16 -3.84 27.51
C VAL A 111 9.40 -2.97 27.35
N THR A 112 10.46 -3.33 28.06
CA THR A 112 11.67 -2.54 28.23
C THR A 112 12.91 -3.43 28.20
N GLY A 113 14.09 -2.81 28.11
CA GLY A 113 15.35 -3.44 28.46
C GLY A 113 15.75 -3.04 29.88
N TYR A 114 15.96 -4.02 30.76
CA TYR A 114 16.30 -3.83 32.17
C TYR A 114 17.56 -4.63 32.58
N GLY A 115 18.05 -4.41 33.79
CA GLY A 115 19.24 -5.11 34.31
C GLY A 115 20.56 -4.54 33.78
N ILE A 116 21.72 -5.06 34.20
CA ILE A 116 23.05 -4.64 33.72
C ILE A 116 23.90 -5.90 33.54
N ASN A 117 24.59 -6.04 32.40
CA ASN A 117 25.44 -7.21 32.11
C ASN A 117 24.68 -8.55 32.32
N GLY A 118 23.41 -8.59 31.93
CA GLY A 118 22.54 -9.77 32.11
C GLY A 118 21.99 -10.01 33.51
N THR A 119 22.41 -9.22 34.50
CA THR A 119 21.87 -9.28 35.86
C THR A 119 20.58 -8.46 35.91
N GLY A 120 19.48 -9.06 36.37
CA GLY A 120 18.20 -8.37 36.52
C GLY A 120 17.32 -9.05 37.57
N ASP A 121 16.01 -9.07 37.36
CA ASP A 121 15.06 -9.55 38.36
C ASP A 121 14.10 -10.63 37.81
N SER A 122 13.11 -11.03 38.61
CA SER A 122 12.14 -12.06 38.22
C SER A 122 11.20 -11.65 37.08
N ASN A 123 11.18 -10.37 36.70
CA ASN A 123 10.39 -9.84 35.58
C ASN A 123 11.16 -9.89 34.23
N ASP A 124 12.34 -10.52 34.22
CA ASP A 124 13.08 -10.83 32.99
C ASP A 124 12.72 -12.22 32.44
N PHE A 125 11.87 -12.97 33.15
CA PHE A 125 11.58 -14.37 32.85
C PHE A 125 10.41 -14.52 31.88
N TRP A 126 10.66 -15.20 30.77
CA TRP A 126 9.68 -15.48 29.73
C TRP A 126 9.55 -16.99 29.53
N ARG A 127 8.32 -17.49 29.61
CA ARG A 127 8.01 -18.88 29.22
C ARG A 127 7.84 -18.94 27.71
N ILE A 128 8.60 -19.81 27.07
CA ILE A 128 8.53 -20.01 25.61
C ILE A 128 7.61 -21.18 25.25
N GLU A 129 6.59 -20.88 24.44
CA GLU A 129 5.56 -21.84 24.07
C GLU A 129 5.42 -21.91 22.54
N VAL A 130 5.60 -23.10 21.97
CA VAL A 130 5.35 -23.34 20.53
C VAL A 130 3.86 -23.59 20.29
N VAL A 131 3.25 -22.85 19.37
CA VAL A 131 1.84 -23.00 18.99
C VAL A 131 1.58 -24.41 18.44
N GLY A 132 0.47 -25.03 18.86
CA GLY A 132 -0.01 -26.31 18.32
C GLY A 132 0.89 -27.53 18.61
N ARG A 133 1.83 -27.45 19.56
CA ARG A 133 2.70 -28.58 19.93
C ARG A 133 2.53 -29.03 21.39
N LYS A 134 2.68 -30.34 21.60
CA LYS A 134 2.79 -30.97 22.93
C LYS A 134 4.14 -30.62 23.58
N ALA A 135 4.18 -30.62 24.92
CA ALA A 135 5.35 -30.31 25.73
C ALA A 135 6.60 -31.13 25.40
N GLY A 136 7.79 -30.56 25.62
CA GLY A 136 9.09 -31.25 25.50
C GLY A 136 9.70 -31.33 24.09
N LYS A 137 8.99 -30.88 23.04
CA LYS A 137 9.54 -30.80 21.67
C LYS A 137 10.49 -29.61 21.51
N LEU A 138 11.54 -29.83 20.71
CA LEU A 138 12.51 -28.81 20.33
C LEU A 138 11.86 -27.70 19.50
N ILE A 139 12.36 -26.48 19.72
CA ILE A 139 11.97 -25.29 18.97
C ILE A 139 12.82 -25.21 17.70
N LYS A 140 12.15 -25.21 16.55
CA LYS A 140 12.79 -25.12 15.23
C LYS A 140 12.76 -23.70 14.69
N VAL A 141 13.93 -23.14 14.40
CA VAL A 141 14.15 -21.85 13.71
C VAL A 141 13.39 -21.86 12.38
N LEU A 142 12.81 -20.72 12.00
CA LEU A 142 11.92 -20.47 10.86
C LEU A 142 10.59 -21.24 10.81
N ARG A 143 10.47 -22.41 11.44
CA ARG A 143 9.27 -23.27 11.37
C ARG A 143 8.36 -23.19 12.60
N SER A 144 8.90 -22.83 13.76
CA SER A 144 8.15 -22.83 15.01
C SER A 144 7.64 -21.43 15.28
N GLN A 145 6.31 -21.30 15.29
CA GLN A 145 5.66 -20.09 15.78
C GLN A 145 5.67 -20.17 17.31
N VAL A 146 6.35 -19.22 17.94
CA VAL A 146 6.53 -19.16 19.39
C VAL A 146 5.76 -18.01 19.99
N ARG A 147 5.27 -18.25 21.20
CA ARG A 147 4.68 -17.27 22.11
C ARG A 147 5.63 -17.13 23.30
N LEU A 148 5.85 -15.90 23.74
CA LEU A 148 6.59 -15.61 24.97
C LEU A 148 5.62 -15.05 26.01
N THR A 149 5.41 -15.82 27.07
CA THR A 149 4.52 -15.46 28.18
C THR A 149 5.36 -14.96 29.34
N HIS A 150 5.19 -13.70 29.73
CA HIS A 150 5.89 -13.11 30.86
C HIS A 150 5.50 -13.82 32.15
N VAL A 151 6.48 -14.38 32.88
CA VAL A 151 6.20 -15.28 34.01
C VAL A 151 5.53 -14.56 35.17
N ALA A 152 5.95 -13.32 35.49
CA ALA A 152 5.44 -12.61 36.66
C ALA A 152 3.99 -12.12 36.48
N THR A 153 3.60 -11.70 35.27
CA THR A 153 2.27 -11.11 35.02
C THR A 153 1.33 -12.00 34.20
N GLY A 154 1.85 -13.04 33.53
CA GLY A 154 1.08 -13.88 32.61
C GLY A 154 0.71 -13.22 31.26
N CYS A 155 1.11 -11.97 31.02
CA CYS A 155 0.91 -11.31 29.73
C CYS A 155 1.79 -11.93 28.64
N ILE A 156 1.41 -11.70 27.38
CA ILE A 156 2.10 -12.26 26.22
C ILE A 156 2.84 -11.16 25.46
N LEU A 157 4.11 -11.37 25.14
CA LEU A 157 4.88 -10.46 24.29
C LEU A 157 4.27 -10.36 22.89
N GLY A 158 4.02 -9.14 22.42
CA GLY A 158 3.53 -8.91 21.08
C GLY A 158 3.86 -7.52 20.55
N SER A 159 3.64 -7.33 19.26
CA SER A 159 3.69 -6.02 18.62
C SER A 159 2.27 -5.49 18.46
N SER A 160 2.01 -4.28 18.97
CA SER A 160 0.67 -3.66 18.82
C SER A 160 0.41 -3.21 17.39
N GLY A 161 1.50 -3.00 16.64
CA GLY A 161 1.46 -2.56 15.27
C GLY A 161 1.32 -1.05 15.07
N LYS A 162 1.25 -0.28 16.15
CA LYS A 162 1.25 1.18 16.13
C LYS A 162 2.68 1.70 16.00
N THR A 163 2.85 2.74 15.21
CA THR A 163 4.13 3.45 15.07
C THR A 163 4.34 4.39 16.24
N LEU A 164 5.49 4.26 16.92
CA LEU A 164 5.91 5.16 17.99
C LEU A 164 6.14 6.58 17.44
N PRO A 165 5.96 7.63 18.26
CA PRO A 165 6.34 8.99 17.85
C PRO A 165 7.84 9.14 17.62
N LYS A 166 8.28 10.35 17.23
CA LYS A 166 9.69 10.67 16.94
C LYS A 166 10.69 10.26 18.03
N TRP A 167 10.31 10.29 19.31
CA TRP A 167 11.17 9.85 20.42
C TRP A 167 11.50 8.34 20.39
N GLY A 168 10.66 7.54 19.72
CA GLY A 168 10.83 6.11 19.48
C GLY A 168 11.22 5.82 18.03
N TRP A 169 11.78 6.81 17.34
CA TRP A 169 12.35 6.69 15.98
C TRP A 169 11.37 6.18 14.93
N GLU A 170 10.07 6.41 15.13
CA GLU A 170 9.02 5.91 14.23
C GLU A 170 9.06 4.38 14.03
N GLN A 171 9.62 3.67 15.00
CA GLN A 171 9.61 2.21 15.06
C GLN A 171 8.27 1.69 15.57
N VAL A 172 8.03 0.38 15.49
CA VAL A 172 6.75 -0.20 15.89
C VAL A 172 6.74 -0.54 17.38
N GLU A 173 5.65 -0.25 18.07
CA GLU A 173 5.48 -0.52 19.50
C GLU A 173 5.48 -2.03 19.79
N VAL A 174 6.32 -2.45 20.75
CA VAL A 174 6.31 -3.78 21.39
C VAL A 174 5.72 -3.63 22.80
N THR A 175 4.81 -4.55 23.13
CA THR A 175 4.01 -4.50 24.36
C THR A 175 3.79 -5.91 24.90
N CYS A 176 3.34 -6.02 26.14
CA CYS A 176 2.91 -7.29 26.72
C CYS A 176 1.40 -7.28 26.95
N THR A 177 0.66 -8.04 26.14
CA THR A 177 -0.81 -8.06 26.17
C THR A 177 -1.33 -8.97 27.29
N PRO A 178 -2.21 -8.49 28.19
CA PRO A 178 -2.88 -9.34 29.16
C PRO A 178 -3.95 -10.24 28.50
N TYR A 179 -4.35 -9.94 27.26
CA TYR A 179 -5.32 -10.74 26.52
C TYR A 179 -4.65 -11.99 25.93
N LEU A 180 -5.14 -13.17 26.35
CA LEU A 180 -4.58 -14.48 25.99
C LEU A 180 -5.00 -15.01 24.61
N LYS A 181 -5.76 -14.22 23.83
CA LYS A 181 -6.20 -14.66 22.50
C LYS A 181 -5.00 -14.77 21.57
N GLU A 182 -4.82 -15.95 21.00
CA GLU A 182 -3.78 -16.18 20.00
C GLU A 182 -4.07 -15.34 18.75
N THR A 183 -3.19 -14.39 18.46
CA THR A 183 -3.23 -13.54 17.28
C THR A 183 -1.84 -13.48 16.66
N PRO A 184 -1.70 -13.23 15.35
CA PRO A 184 -0.37 -13.07 14.74
C PRO A 184 0.51 -12.00 15.41
N ASN A 185 -0.11 -10.99 16.03
CA ASN A 185 0.57 -9.93 16.78
C ASN A 185 1.34 -10.44 18.01
N SER A 186 0.87 -11.53 18.63
CA SER A 186 1.46 -12.13 19.83
C SER A 186 2.35 -13.33 19.53
N LEU A 187 2.61 -13.61 18.26
CA LEU A 187 3.43 -14.73 17.81
C LEU A 187 4.70 -14.23 17.13
N TRP A 188 5.77 -14.97 17.37
CA TRP A 188 7.11 -14.66 16.89
C TRP A 188 7.71 -15.88 16.20
N ASN A 189 8.71 -15.63 15.38
CA ASN A 189 9.54 -16.66 14.76
C ASN A 189 11.00 -16.29 14.97
N PHE A 190 11.85 -17.27 15.24
CA PHE A 190 13.30 -17.06 15.20
C PHE A 190 13.74 -17.16 13.73
N GLU A 191 14.29 -16.09 13.16
CA GLU A 191 14.71 -16.07 11.76
C GLU A 191 16.18 -16.48 11.62
N ASP A 192 17.08 -15.75 12.30
CA ASP A 192 18.50 -16.06 12.32
C ASP A 192 18.85 -16.72 13.67
N HIS A 193 19.77 -17.68 13.60
CA HIS A 193 20.28 -18.45 14.74
C HIS A 193 21.76 -18.69 14.51
N ILE A 194 22.60 -18.25 15.44
CA ILE A 194 24.06 -18.40 15.35
C ILE A 194 24.54 -19.02 16.67
N ASN A 195 25.17 -20.19 16.56
CA ASN A 195 25.81 -20.87 17.68
C ASN A 195 27.09 -21.57 17.19
N SER A 196 28.23 -21.22 17.76
CA SER A 196 29.53 -21.78 17.37
C SER A 196 29.65 -23.29 17.63
N LYS A 197 28.81 -23.85 18.50
CA LYS A 197 28.79 -25.27 18.84
C LYS A 197 27.95 -26.13 17.90
N LEU A 198 27.18 -25.52 16.98
CA LEU A 198 26.30 -26.23 16.04
C LEU A 198 26.87 -26.19 14.61
N PRO A 199 26.73 -27.28 13.83
CA PRO A 199 27.23 -27.32 12.45
C PRO A 199 26.41 -26.38 11.55
N ASN A 200 27.06 -25.62 10.66
CA ASN A 200 26.37 -24.76 9.70
C ASN A 200 25.52 -25.59 8.72
N ILE A 201 24.22 -25.31 8.64
CA ILE A 201 23.30 -25.91 7.65
C ILE A 201 22.81 -24.81 6.72
N SER A 202 22.72 -25.11 5.41
CA SER A 202 22.15 -24.17 4.45
C SER A 202 20.68 -23.87 4.78
N LEU A 203 20.39 -22.58 4.95
CA LEU A 203 19.06 -22.01 5.11
C LEU A 203 18.17 -22.18 3.86
N ASP A 204 18.71 -22.67 2.73
CA ASP A 204 17.95 -22.93 1.50
C ASP A 204 16.79 -23.92 1.69
N VAL A 205 16.90 -24.82 2.67
CA VAL A 205 15.86 -25.81 3.02
C VAL A 205 14.61 -25.16 3.67
N LEU A 206 14.70 -23.87 3.99
CA LEU A 206 13.66 -23.13 4.72
C LEU A 206 13.01 -22.03 3.85
N LYS A 207 13.32 -21.97 2.55
CA LYS A 207 12.67 -21.02 1.63
C LYS A 207 11.19 -21.33 1.44
N PRO A 208 10.30 -20.32 1.42
CA PRO A 208 8.89 -20.52 1.11
C PRO A 208 8.70 -20.98 -0.33
N SER A 209 7.60 -21.67 -0.59
CA SER A 209 7.18 -22.05 -1.93
C SER A 209 6.74 -20.83 -2.75
N PHE A 210 6.77 -20.94 -4.08
CA PHE A 210 6.29 -19.88 -4.95
C PHE A 210 4.83 -19.48 -4.67
N ALA A 211 3.96 -20.43 -4.37
CA ALA A 211 2.54 -20.15 -4.08
C ALA A 211 2.37 -19.34 -2.78
N GLU A 212 3.16 -19.65 -1.75
CA GLU A 212 3.17 -18.89 -0.50
C GLU A 212 3.67 -17.45 -0.76
N ILE A 213 4.76 -17.30 -1.51
CA ILE A 213 5.28 -15.99 -1.91
C ILE A 213 4.24 -15.20 -2.70
N LEU A 214 3.55 -15.84 -3.65
CA LEU A 214 2.53 -15.20 -4.49
C LEU A 214 1.36 -14.71 -3.65
N LEU A 215 0.86 -15.54 -2.73
CA LEU A 215 -0.26 -15.20 -1.87
C LEU A 215 0.12 -14.08 -0.90
N GLU A 216 1.25 -14.22 -0.21
CA GLU A 216 1.75 -13.20 0.72
C GLU A 216 1.96 -11.86 0.00
N SER A 217 2.57 -11.89 -1.18
CA SER A 217 2.76 -10.69 -2.01
C SER A 217 1.44 -9.98 -2.32
N HIS A 218 0.40 -10.70 -2.74
CA HIS A 218 -0.91 -10.10 -3.01
C HIS A 218 -1.59 -9.55 -1.75
N MET A 219 -1.48 -10.25 -0.61
CA MET A 219 -1.99 -9.75 0.66
C MET A 219 -1.31 -8.43 1.07
N VAL A 220 0.01 -8.35 0.88
CA VAL A 220 0.80 -7.13 1.16
C VAL A 220 0.47 -6.03 0.15
N MET A 221 0.31 -6.33 -1.14
CA MET A 221 -0.11 -5.35 -2.16
C MET A 221 -1.47 -4.74 -1.84
N ILE A 222 -2.47 -5.56 -1.49
CA ILE A 222 -3.82 -5.09 -1.15
C ILE A 222 -3.78 -4.17 0.08
N ARG A 223 -3.05 -4.57 1.13
CA ARG A 223 -2.93 -3.77 2.36
C ARG A 223 -2.16 -2.48 2.13
N GLY A 224 -1.02 -2.55 1.46
CA GLY A 224 -0.22 -1.39 1.08
C GLY A 224 -1.07 -0.40 0.30
N ASN A 225 -1.83 -0.89 -0.67
CA ASN A 225 -2.72 -0.06 -1.47
C ASN A 225 -3.86 0.58 -0.66
N SER A 226 -4.46 -0.16 0.28
CA SER A 226 -5.48 0.37 1.21
C SER A 226 -4.91 1.38 2.22
N GLY A 227 -3.61 1.32 2.48
CA GLY A 227 -2.90 2.17 3.43
C GLY A 227 -2.43 3.51 2.85
N LEU A 228 -2.46 3.69 1.53
CA LEU A 228 -2.14 4.95 0.85
C LEU A 228 -3.25 5.97 1.05
N LYS A 229 -3.44 6.42 2.29
CA LYS A 229 -4.41 7.47 2.63
C LYS A 229 -3.82 8.86 2.36
N PRO A 230 -4.64 9.84 1.94
CA PRO A 230 -4.19 11.21 1.75
C PRO A 230 -3.59 11.75 3.04
N LYS A 231 -2.38 12.31 2.94
CA LYS A 231 -1.80 13.09 4.05
C LYS A 231 -2.40 14.49 4.06
N ASP A 232 -2.44 15.10 5.23
CA ASP A 232 -2.82 16.51 5.36
C ASP A 232 -1.90 17.37 4.48
N ASN A 233 -2.49 18.27 3.70
CA ASN A 233 -1.83 19.17 2.73
C ASN A 233 -1.30 18.54 1.42
N GLU A 234 -1.59 17.27 1.13
CA GLU A 234 -1.23 16.69 -0.17
C GLU A 234 -2.27 17.05 -1.25
N VAL A 235 -1.81 17.59 -2.38
CA VAL A 235 -2.68 17.90 -3.53
C VAL A 235 -3.11 16.60 -4.21
N THR A 236 -4.35 16.21 -3.98
CA THR A 236 -4.97 15.00 -4.54
C THR A 236 -6.20 15.38 -5.36
N SER A 237 -6.57 14.56 -6.35
CA SER A 237 -7.75 14.82 -7.17
C SER A 237 -8.88 13.85 -6.84
N LYS A 238 -10.13 14.31 -7.01
CA LYS A 238 -11.33 13.53 -6.74
C LYS A 238 -11.92 12.99 -8.05
N PRO A 239 -12.63 11.85 -8.05
CA PRO A 239 -13.20 11.27 -9.27
C PRO A 239 -14.03 12.25 -10.10
N TRP A 240 -14.80 13.13 -9.46
CA TRP A 240 -15.62 14.12 -10.18
C TRP A 240 -14.80 15.25 -10.83
N HIS A 241 -13.55 15.50 -10.40
CA HIS A 241 -12.66 16.49 -11.04
C HIS A 241 -12.32 16.09 -12.47
N TRP A 242 -12.25 14.78 -12.76
CA TRP A 242 -11.56 14.29 -13.96
C TRP A 242 -12.32 14.52 -15.27
N PRO A 243 -13.64 14.23 -15.38
CA PRO A 243 -14.36 14.40 -16.65
C PRO A 243 -14.50 15.87 -17.06
N ILE A 244 -14.65 16.77 -16.10
CA ILE A 244 -14.74 18.22 -16.35
C ILE A 244 -13.36 18.89 -16.50
N ASN A 245 -12.28 18.12 -16.30
CA ASN A 245 -10.91 18.62 -16.33
C ASN A 245 -10.65 19.71 -15.26
N TYR A 246 -11.27 19.60 -14.08
CA TYR A 246 -11.30 20.65 -13.06
C TYR A 246 -9.90 21.08 -12.62
N GLN A 247 -9.04 20.13 -12.29
CA GLN A 247 -7.70 20.41 -11.79
C GLN A 247 -6.72 19.41 -12.41
N GLY A 248 -5.63 19.92 -12.95
CA GLY A 248 -4.50 19.12 -13.43
C GLY A 248 -3.52 18.77 -12.31
N LEU A 249 -2.37 18.22 -12.69
CA LEU A 249 -1.30 17.84 -11.77
C LEU A 249 0.02 18.42 -12.24
N ARG A 250 0.74 19.13 -11.36
CA ARG A 250 2.10 19.58 -11.64
C ARG A 250 3.01 18.35 -11.69
N PHE A 251 3.66 18.13 -12.84
CA PHE A 251 4.50 16.96 -13.07
C PHE A 251 5.98 17.26 -12.82
N SER A 252 6.43 18.47 -13.17
CA SER A 252 7.79 18.95 -12.92
C SER A 252 7.86 20.47 -12.84
N GLY A 253 8.91 20.96 -12.17
CA GLY A 253 9.25 22.38 -12.09
C GLY A 253 8.36 23.17 -11.13
N VAL A 254 8.99 23.98 -10.28
CA VAL A 254 8.29 24.90 -9.36
C VAL A 254 8.67 26.35 -9.65
N ASN A 255 9.88 26.58 -10.16
CA ASN A 255 10.41 27.90 -10.44
C ASN A 255 10.10 28.34 -11.88
N GLU A 256 10.07 29.65 -12.11
CA GLU A 256 9.80 30.27 -13.42
C GLU A 256 10.92 30.01 -14.44
N THR A 257 12.13 29.71 -13.95
CA THR A 257 13.33 29.44 -14.76
C THR A 257 13.44 28.00 -15.22
N ASP A 258 12.68 27.08 -14.60
CA ASP A 258 12.73 25.66 -14.91
C ASP A 258 11.69 25.31 -15.98
N TYR A 259 11.99 24.31 -16.81
CA TYR A 259 10.97 23.72 -17.67
C TYR A 259 9.89 23.05 -16.81
N ARG A 260 8.67 23.58 -16.88
CA ARG A 260 7.52 23.05 -16.16
C ARG A 260 6.68 22.16 -17.07
N VAL A 261 6.23 21.03 -16.55
CA VAL A 261 5.28 20.15 -17.23
C VAL A 261 4.04 20.05 -16.35
N TYR A 262 2.88 20.31 -16.95
CA TYR A 262 1.60 20.29 -16.25
C TYR A 262 0.66 19.31 -16.91
N LEU A 263 0.28 18.28 -16.16
CA LEU A 263 -0.63 17.25 -16.62
C LEU A 263 -2.06 17.79 -16.57
N LEU A 264 -2.53 18.30 -17.70
CA LEU A 264 -3.92 18.67 -17.94
C LEU A 264 -4.44 17.90 -19.16
N GLY A 265 -5.68 17.42 -19.10
CA GLY A 265 -6.32 16.88 -20.28
C GLY A 265 -6.50 17.99 -21.32
N ASN A 266 -6.43 17.69 -22.62
CA ASN A 266 -6.78 18.67 -23.64
C ASN A 266 -8.25 19.11 -23.41
N PRO A 267 -8.53 20.37 -23.01
CA PRO A 267 -9.86 20.74 -22.53
C PRO A 267 -10.94 20.61 -23.60
N VAL A 268 -10.60 20.87 -24.86
CA VAL A 268 -11.51 20.73 -25.99
C VAL A 268 -11.93 19.27 -26.15
N VAL A 269 -10.98 18.34 -26.10
CA VAL A 269 -11.25 16.90 -26.22
C VAL A 269 -12.01 16.38 -24.99
N TRP A 270 -11.62 16.80 -23.78
CA TRP A 270 -12.28 16.39 -22.54
C TRP A 270 -13.74 16.82 -22.50
N TRP A 271 -14.01 18.09 -22.81
CA TRP A 271 -15.37 18.62 -22.79
C TRP A 271 -16.20 18.10 -23.96
N LEU A 272 -15.60 17.92 -25.14
CA LEU A 272 -16.26 17.23 -26.25
C LEU A 272 -16.70 15.82 -25.85
N ASN A 273 -15.82 15.04 -25.19
CA ASN A 273 -16.17 13.71 -24.70
C ASN A 273 -17.29 13.76 -23.66
N LEU A 274 -17.22 14.69 -22.70
CA LEU A 274 -18.24 14.84 -21.67
C LEU A 274 -19.62 15.19 -22.25
N VAL A 275 -19.68 16.15 -23.18
CA VAL A 275 -20.91 16.51 -23.90
C VAL A 275 -21.40 15.33 -24.72
N THR A 276 -20.48 14.60 -25.39
CA THR A 276 -20.85 13.46 -26.24
C THR A 276 -21.37 12.28 -25.44
N ILE A 277 -20.93 12.07 -24.19
CA ILE A 277 -21.56 11.09 -23.28
C ILE A 277 -23.04 11.43 -23.05
N GLY A 278 -23.35 12.70 -22.78
CA GLY A 278 -24.75 13.15 -22.64
C GLY A 278 -25.56 12.97 -23.92
N LEU A 279 -25.00 13.38 -25.07
CA LEU A 279 -25.63 13.21 -26.38
C LEU A 279 -25.86 11.72 -26.71
N TYR A 280 -24.88 10.86 -26.44
CA TYR A 280 -24.99 9.42 -26.64
C TYR A 280 -26.16 8.84 -25.83
N LEU A 281 -26.28 9.21 -24.55
CA LEU A 281 -27.38 8.73 -23.70
C LEU A 281 -28.74 9.15 -24.27
N LEU A 282 -28.86 10.39 -24.78
CA LEU A 282 -30.08 10.86 -25.43
C LEU A 282 -30.40 10.05 -26.70
N ILE A 283 -29.42 9.83 -27.58
CA ILE A 283 -29.58 9.03 -28.81
C ILE A 283 -29.92 7.58 -28.47
N ALA A 284 -29.24 6.98 -27.50
CA ALA A 284 -29.46 5.60 -27.08
C ALA A 284 -30.86 5.41 -26.47
N VAL A 285 -31.29 6.30 -25.57
CA VAL A 285 -32.62 6.24 -24.94
C VAL A 285 -33.72 6.45 -25.99
N SER A 286 -33.60 7.47 -26.84
CA SER A 286 -34.58 7.73 -27.91
C SER A 286 -34.68 6.56 -28.89
N THR A 287 -33.54 5.97 -29.27
CA THR A 287 -33.49 4.77 -30.12
C THR A 287 -34.16 3.58 -29.44
N ALA A 288 -33.85 3.32 -28.17
CA ALA A 288 -34.44 2.22 -27.41
C ALA A 288 -35.97 2.37 -27.27
N VAL A 289 -36.45 3.59 -26.99
CA VAL A 289 -37.89 3.89 -26.93
C VAL A 289 -38.56 3.70 -28.29
N THR A 290 -37.93 4.16 -29.38
CA THR A 290 -38.45 4.01 -30.75
C THR A 290 -38.60 2.54 -31.14
N LEU A 291 -37.59 1.72 -30.85
CA LEU A 291 -37.64 0.28 -31.07
C LEU A 291 -38.72 -0.39 -30.22
N LYS A 292 -38.85 -0.02 -28.95
CA LYS A 292 -39.88 -0.57 -28.04
C LYS A 292 -41.30 -0.20 -28.46
N ARG A 293 -41.49 0.96 -29.11
CA ARG A 293 -42.78 1.40 -29.68
C ARG A 293 -43.13 0.72 -31.01
N GLY A 294 -42.24 -0.10 -31.57
CA GLY A 294 -42.51 -0.82 -32.82
C GLY A 294 -42.53 0.06 -34.06
N VAL A 295 -41.87 1.23 -34.03
CA VAL A 295 -41.75 2.11 -35.21
C VAL A 295 -40.97 1.37 -36.30
N GLN A 296 -41.51 1.35 -37.52
CA GLN A 296 -40.85 0.72 -38.66
C GLN A 296 -39.68 1.58 -39.14
N LEU A 297 -38.47 1.10 -38.85
CA LEU A 297 -37.21 1.75 -39.26
C LEU A 297 -36.72 1.22 -40.60
N THR A 298 -36.08 2.07 -41.40
CA THR A 298 -35.36 1.66 -42.61
C THR A 298 -34.18 0.74 -42.24
N PRO A 299 -33.67 -0.11 -43.16
CA PRO A 299 -32.52 -0.98 -42.91
C PRO A 299 -31.29 -0.22 -42.38
N GLU A 300 -31.04 0.98 -42.89
CA GLU A 300 -29.91 1.83 -42.49
C GLU A 300 -30.08 2.33 -41.05
N LEU A 301 -31.29 2.77 -40.67
CA LEU A 301 -31.60 3.20 -39.31
C LEU A 301 -31.56 2.02 -38.32
N LYS A 302 -31.91 0.81 -38.75
CA LYS A 302 -31.76 -0.40 -37.93
C LYS A 302 -30.29 -0.72 -37.67
N GLU A 303 -29.42 -0.55 -38.66
CA GLU A 303 -27.98 -0.72 -38.49
C GLU A 303 -27.43 0.30 -37.48
N LEU A 304 -27.78 1.57 -37.68
CA LEU A 304 -27.39 2.66 -36.80
C LEU A 304 -27.83 2.42 -35.36
N SER A 305 -29.07 1.98 -35.18
CA SER A 305 -29.63 1.62 -33.88
C SER A 305 -28.84 0.50 -33.21
N ARG A 306 -28.40 -0.51 -33.97
CA ARG A 306 -27.59 -1.61 -33.46
C ARG A 306 -26.21 -1.12 -33.03
N VAL A 307 -25.57 -0.25 -33.82
CA VAL A 307 -24.27 0.34 -33.49
C VAL A 307 -24.34 1.14 -32.20
N VAL A 308 -25.35 2.00 -32.03
CA VAL A 308 -25.54 2.82 -30.82
C VAL A 308 -25.81 1.95 -29.59
N LEU A 309 -26.76 1.02 -29.69
CA LEU A 309 -27.20 0.25 -28.52
C LEU A 309 -26.23 -0.86 -28.12
N ARG A 310 -25.68 -1.62 -29.08
CA ARG A 310 -24.73 -2.70 -28.78
C ARG A 310 -23.30 -2.18 -28.69
N GLY A 311 -22.81 -1.55 -29.76
CA GLY A 311 -21.44 -1.06 -29.82
C GLY A 311 -21.19 0.05 -28.81
N GLY A 312 -21.96 1.14 -28.88
CA GLY A 312 -21.89 2.23 -27.92
C GLY A 312 -22.17 1.76 -26.48
N GLY A 313 -23.08 0.80 -26.30
CA GLY A 313 -23.41 0.25 -24.98
C GLY A 313 -22.24 -0.48 -24.33
N GLN A 314 -21.49 -1.28 -25.11
CA GLN A 314 -20.27 -1.95 -24.63
C GLN A 314 -19.18 -0.96 -24.25
N ILE A 315 -18.99 0.10 -25.06
CA ILE A 315 -18.00 1.15 -24.77
C ILE A 315 -18.39 1.95 -23.52
N MET A 316 -19.68 2.29 -23.37
CA MET A 316 -20.20 2.95 -22.17
C MET A 316 -20.01 2.08 -20.92
N LEU A 317 -20.25 0.76 -21.02
CA LEU A 317 -19.96 -0.16 -19.92
C LEU A 317 -18.46 -0.16 -19.58
N GLY A 318 -17.58 -0.16 -20.58
CA GLY A 318 -16.14 -0.01 -20.39
C GLY A 318 -15.77 1.27 -19.63
N TRP A 319 -16.37 2.40 -20.00
CA TRP A 319 -16.21 3.68 -19.29
C TRP A 319 -16.67 3.59 -17.83
N LEU A 320 -17.85 3.02 -17.57
CA LEU A 320 -18.40 2.84 -16.23
C LEU A 320 -17.50 1.96 -15.36
N LEU A 321 -17.04 0.81 -15.87
CA LEU A 321 -16.17 -0.11 -15.14
C LEU A 321 -14.80 0.50 -14.80
N HIS A 322 -14.29 1.41 -15.64
CA HIS A 322 -13.02 2.09 -15.39
C HIS A 322 -13.17 3.40 -14.61
N TYR A 323 -14.38 3.89 -14.37
CA TYR A 323 -14.60 5.17 -13.68
C TYR A 323 -15.29 5.00 -12.33
N LEU A 324 -16.38 4.23 -12.27
CA LEU A 324 -17.23 4.10 -11.08
C LEU A 324 -16.50 3.55 -9.85
N PRO A 325 -15.59 2.55 -9.95
CA PRO A 325 -14.91 2.01 -8.77
C PRO A 325 -14.14 3.07 -7.96
N PHE A 326 -13.66 4.14 -8.61
CA PHE A 326 -12.89 5.19 -7.94
C PHE A 326 -13.71 5.99 -6.93
N PHE A 327 -15.04 6.04 -7.06
CA PHE A 327 -15.90 6.67 -6.05
C PHE A 327 -15.98 5.87 -4.74
N MET A 328 -15.64 4.58 -4.76
CA MET A 328 -15.64 3.70 -3.59
C MET A 328 -14.24 3.53 -2.99
N MET A 329 -13.20 4.08 -3.61
CA MET A 329 -11.82 3.95 -3.14
C MET A 329 -11.49 5.02 -2.09
N GLY A 330 -11.11 4.59 -0.88
CA GLY A 330 -10.68 5.46 0.23
C GLY A 330 -9.17 5.75 0.28
N ARG A 331 -8.48 5.66 -0.86
CA ARG A 331 -7.03 5.91 -1.00
C ARG A 331 -6.76 7.21 -1.77
N VAL A 332 -5.51 7.65 -1.82
CA VAL A 332 -5.06 8.76 -2.67
C VAL A 332 -5.38 8.46 -4.14
N LEU A 333 -5.95 9.46 -4.82
CA LEU A 333 -6.24 9.40 -6.25
C LEU A 333 -5.67 10.63 -6.95
N TYR A 334 -5.33 10.43 -8.22
CA TYR A 334 -4.72 11.43 -9.09
C TYR A 334 -5.38 11.41 -10.48
N PHE A 335 -5.21 12.51 -11.21
CA PHE A 335 -5.87 12.73 -12.50
C PHE A 335 -5.65 11.61 -13.53
N HIS A 336 -4.45 11.02 -13.55
CA HIS A 336 -4.11 9.94 -14.49
C HIS A 336 -4.92 8.64 -14.29
N HIS A 337 -5.55 8.45 -13.14
CA HIS A 337 -6.44 7.30 -12.91
C HIS A 337 -7.64 7.29 -13.86
N TYR A 338 -8.04 8.44 -14.39
CA TYR A 338 -9.11 8.57 -15.36
C TYR A 338 -8.71 8.15 -16.78
N PHE A 339 -7.43 8.01 -17.10
CA PHE A 339 -6.98 7.81 -18.49
C PHE A 339 -7.57 6.55 -19.17
N PRO A 340 -7.68 5.39 -18.49
CA PRO A 340 -8.38 4.25 -19.08
C PRO A 340 -9.84 4.56 -19.43
N ALA A 341 -10.58 5.22 -18.53
CA ALA A 341 -11.95 5.66 -18.80
C ALA A 341 -11.99 6.70 -19.93
N MET A 342 -11.04 7.63 -19.99
CA MET A 342 -10.93 8.61 -21.07
C MET A 342 -10.85 7.96 -22.45
N VAL A 343 -10.09 6.87 -22.60
CA VAL A 343 -10.01 6.12 -23.86
C VAL A 343 -11.40 5.62 -24.29
N PHE A 344 -12.17 5.01 -23.38
CA PHE A 344 -13.55 4.60 -23.67
C PHE A 344 -14.45 5.80 -24.01
N SER A 345 -14.30 6.94 -23.32
CA SER A 345 -15.07 8.14 -23.66
C SER A 345 -14.76 8.66 -25.07
N SER A 346 -13.48 8.63 -25.50
CA SER A 346 -13.06 9.04 -26.84
C SER A 346 -13.55 8.09 -27.92
N MET A 347 -13.54 6.77 -27.66
CA MET A 347 -14.13 5.78 -28.56
C MET A 347 -15.64 5.99 -28.71
N LEU A 348 -16.33 6.29 -27.61
CA LEU A 348 -17.77 6.60 -27.62
C LEU A 348 -18.06 7.87 -28.43
N THR A 349 -17.20 8.89 -28.30
CA THR A 349 -17.26 10.10 -29.11
C THR A 349 -17.18 9.77 -30.60
N GLY A 350 -16.21 8.94 -31.00
CA GLY A 350 -16.09 8.48 -32.39
C GLY A 350 -17.35 7.79 -32.91
N ILE A 351 -17.89 6.83 -32.15
CA ILE A 351 -19.12 6.11 -32.53
C ILE A 351 -20.32 7.07 -32.64
N THR A 352 -20.47 7.98 -31.67
CA THR A 352 -21.63 8.87 -31.58
C THR A 352 -21.62 9.90 -32.69
N TRP A 353 -20.46 10.49 -33.00
CA TRP A 353 -20.33 11.47 -34.09
C TRP A 353 -20.44 10.81 -35.47
N ASP A 354 -19.85 9.63 -35.68
CA ASP A 354 -20.05 8.85 -36.91
C ASP A 354 -21.55 8.57 -37.13
N THR A 355 -22.22 8.14 -36.07
CA THR A 355 -23.65 7.84 -36.08
C THR A 355 -24.48 9.08 -36.41
N LEU A 356 -24.22 10.19 -35.72
CA LEU A 356 -24.94 11.45 -35.89
C LEU A 356 -24.75 12.02 -37.30
N LEU A 357 -23.52 12.02 -37.81
CA LEU A 357 -23.23 12.53 -39.15
C LEU A 357 -23.92 11.67 -40.23
N LYS A 358 -23.93 10.34 -40.08
CA LYS A 358 -24.66 9.44 -40.99
C LYS A 358 -26.16 9.66 -40.93
N PHE A 359 -26.72 9.86 -39.74
CA PHE A 359 -28.14 10.18 -39.55
C PHE A 359 -28.53 11.49 -40.23
N CYS A 360 -27.80 12.58 -39.95
CA CYS A 360 -28.06 13.89 -40.54
C CYS A 360 -27.87 13.88 -42.06
N ALA A 361 -26.82 13.22 -42.56
CA ALA A 361 -26.55 13.11 -43.99
C ALA A 361 -27.65 12.34 -44.73
N GLY A 362 -28.19 11.28 -44.13
CA GLY A 362 -29.30 10.51 -44.69
C GLY A 362 -30.65 11.25 -44.67
N PHE A 363 -30.86 12.16 -43.71
CA PHE A 363 -32.09 12.94 -43.62
C PHE A 363 -32.10 14.19 -44.53
N LEU A 364 -30.94 14.85 -44.73
CA LEU A 364 -30.89 16.16 -45.39
C LEU A 364 -30.78 16.15 -46.92
N SER A 365 -30.32 15.07 -47.60
CA SER A 365 -30.01 15.22 -49.04
C SER A 365 -29.79 13.95 -49.86
N SER A 366 -29.55 14.14 -51.17
CA SER A 366 -29.11 13.10 -52.12
C SER A 366 -27.76 12.49 -51.74
N SER A 367 -27.47 11.28 -52.22
CA SER A 367 -26.30 10.48 -51.84
C SER A 367 -24.96 11.21 -51.97
N THR A 368 -24.83 12.13 -52.94
CA THR A 368 -23.61 12.90 -53.17
C THR A 368 -23.42 14.03 -52.14
N THR A 369 -24.48 14.75 -51.80
CA THR A 369 -24.44 15.84 -50.82
C THR A 369 -24.29 15.31 -49.40
N ALA A 370 -24.96 14.19 -49.08
CA ALA A 370 -24.81 13.45 -47.84
C ALA A 370 -23.34 13.10 -47.55
N ARG A 371 -22.62 12.60 -48.57
CA ARG A 371 -21.20 12.23 -48.46
C ARG A 371 -20.29 13.45 -48.23
N LYS A 372 -20.60 14.61 -48.82
CA LYS A 372 -19.88 15.87 -48.57
C LYS A 372 -20.10 16.39 -47.15
N ILE A 373 -21.33 16.33 -46.64
CA ILE A 373 -21.67 16.75 -45.26
C ILE A 373 -20.90 15.88 -44.26
N TYR A 374 -20.95 14.56 -44.43
CA TYR A 374 -20.20 13.63 -43.58
C TYR A 374 -18.70 13.92 -43.60
N GLY A 375 -18.11 14.03 -44.80
CA GLY A 375 -16.68 14.30 -44.96
C GLY A 375 -16.25 15.65 -44.37
N GLY A 376 -17.05 16.70 -44.57
CA GLY A 376 -16.81 18.02 -43.99
C GLY A 376 -16.89 18.02 -42.46
N GLY A 377 -17.92 17.39 -41.89
CA GLY A 377 -18.07 17.26 -40.44
C GLY A 377 -16.91 16.49 -39.80
N PHE A 378 -16.49 15.39 -40.42
CA PHE A 378 -15.32 14.63 -39.98
C PHE A 378 -14.03 15.47 -40.05
N LEU A 379 -13.80 16.18 -41.16
CA LEU A 379 -12.62 17.03 -41.31
C LEU A 379 -12.57 18.14 -40.25
N VAL A 380 -13.70 18.80 -39.99
CA VAL A 380 -13.80 19.83 -38.95
C VAL A 380 -13.44 19.25 -37.58
N LEU A 381 -13.93 18.06 -37.25
CA LEU A 381 -13.62 17.38 -35.99
C LEU A 381 -12.12 17.10 -35.86
N VAL A 382 -11.48 16.58 -36.92
CA VAL A 382 -10.03 16.32 -36.92
C VAL A 382 -9.22 17.61 -36.80
N LEU A 383 -9.58 18.64 -37.56
CA LEU A 383 -8.91 19.95 -37.51
C LEU A 383 -9.03 20.58 -36.12
N LEU A 384 -10.20 20.48 -35.47
CA LEU A 384 -10.42 20.95 -34.10
C LEU A 384 -9.51 20.24 -33.11
N ILE A 385 -9.38 18.90 -33.21
CA ILE A 385 -8.49 18.12 -32.34
C ILE A 385 -7.04 18.52 -32.55
N MET A 386 -6.57 18.62 -33.80
CA MET A 386 -5.19 19.02 -34.09
C MET A 386 -4.88 20.44 -33.62
N TYR A 387 -5.80 21.38 -33.86
CA TYR A 387 -5.65 22.78 -33.44
C TYR A 387 -5.64 22.90 -31.91
N SER A 388 -6.55 22.20 -31.22
CA SER A 388 -6.55 22.18 -29.76
C SER A 388 -5.26 21.58 -29.19
N PHE A 389 -4.72 20.51 -29.80
CA PHE A 389 -3.42 19.97 -29.40
C PHE A 389 -2.31 21.00 -29.61
N TYR A 390 -2.28 21.69 -30.75
CA TYR A 390 -1.30 22.74 -31.01
C TYR A 390 -1.36 23.87 -29.96
N LEU A 391 -2.55 24.28 -29.52
CA LEU A 391 -2.68 25.29 -28.45
C LEU A 391 -2.13 24.81 -27.11
N PHE A 392 -2.42 23.57 -26.72
CA PHE A 392 -2.09 23.05 -25.38
C PHE A 392 -0.80 22.21 -25.31
N HIS A 393 -0.09 21.99 -26.42
CA HIS A 393 1.15 21.20 -26.44
C HIS A 393 2.23 21.67 -25.47
N PRO A 394 2.39 22.98 -25.13
CA PRO A 394 3.44 23.40 -24.19
C PRO A 394 3.26 22.77 -22.80
N LEU A 395 2.03 22.43 -22.41
CA LEU A 395 1.78 21.76 -21.13
C LEU A 395 2.43 20.36 -21.06
N SER A 396 2.58 19.70 -22.21
CA SER A 396 3.17 18.36 -22.36
C SER A 396 4.65 18.39 -22.71
N TYR A 397 5.07 19.29 -23.61
CA TYR A 397 6.46 19.38 -24.07
C TYR A 397 7.35 20.27 -23.21
N GLY A 398 6.74 21.04 -22.29
CA GLY A 398 7.44 21.94 -21.39
C GLY A 398 7.13 23.40 -21.69
N MET A 399 6.87 24.16 -20.63
CA MET A 399 6.64 25.61 -20.67
C MET A 399 7.66 26.31 -19.75
N ILE A 400 7.99 27.55 -20.10
CA ILE A 400 8.90 28.43 -19.34
C ILE A 400 8.21 29.78 -19.16
N GLY A 401 8.55 30.49 -18.08
CA GLY A 401 8.09 31.85 -17.81
C GLY A 401 7.06 31.94 -16.68
N PRO A 402 6.37 33.07 -16.54
CA PRO A 402 5.43 33.27 -15.45
C PRO A 402 4.23 32.31 -15.55
N MET A 403 3.63 32.01 -14.41
CA MET A 403 2.42 31.18 -14.34
C MET A 403 1.29 31.79 -15.18
N ALA A 404 0.39 30.96 -15.72
CA ALA A 404 -0.77 31.41 -16.51
C ALA A 404 -1.77 32.25 -15.69
N SER A 405 -1.60 32.34 -14.37
CA SER A 405 -2.32 33.30 -13.53
C SER A 405 -1.85 34.75 -13.70
N ASP A 406 -0.63 34.95 -14.20
CA ASP A 406 -0.08 36.26 -14.50
C ASP A 406 -0.60 36.73 -15.88
N PRO A 407 -1.26 37.89 -15.99
CA PRO A 407 -1.72 38.44 -17.26
C PRO A 407 -0.62 38.64 -18.32
N SER A 408 0.64 38.77 -17.90
CA SER A 408 1.79 38.88 -18.79
C SER A 408 2.28 37.55 -19.35
N SER A 409 1.77 36.42 -18.84
CA SER A 409 2.15 35.09 -19.31
C SER A 409 1.63 34.81 -20.72
N PRO A 410 2.45 34.23 -21.62
CA PRO A 410 1.99 33.79 -22.94
C PRO A 410 0.88 32.72 -22.84
N MET A 411 0.78 32.04 -21.69
CA MET A 411 -0.20 30.99 -21.43
C MET A 411 -1.47 31.50 -20.73
N ALA A 412 -1.54 32.80 -20.37
CA ALA A 412 -2.67 33.36 -19.63
C ALA A 412 -4.02 33.15 -20.34
N GLY A 413 -4.05 33.32 -21.67
CA GLY A 413 -5.26 33.09 -22.48
C GLY A 413 -5.72 31.64 -22.56
N LEU A 414 -4.89 30.68 -22.13
CA LEU A 414 -5.21 29.25 -22.10
C LEU A 414 -5.73 28.79 -20.74
N ARG A 415 -5.70 29.66 -19.72
CA ARG A 415 -6.25 29.38 -18.39
C ARG A 415 -7.76 29.60 -18.37
N TRP A 416 -8.52 28.60 -18.85
CA TRP A 416 -9.99 28.70 -18.93
C TRP A 416 -10.70 28.42 -17.59
N MET A 417 -10.00 27.83 -16.62
CA MET A 417 -10.50 27.64 -15.26
C MET A 417 -9.47 28.13 -14.23
N ASP A 418 -9.96 28.79 -13.18
CA ASP A 418 -9.10 29.33 -12.11
C ASP A 418 -8.32 28.25 -11.37
N SER A 419 -8.86 27.03 -11.31
CA SER A 419 -8.22 25.85 -10.71
C SER A 419 -7.04 25.31 -11.51
N TRP A 420 -6.79 25.81 -12.73
CA TRP A 420 -5.63 25.44 -13.53
C TRP A 420 -4.42 26.30 -13.13
N GLU A 421 -3.39 25.63 -12.66
CA GLU A 421 -2.18 26.23 -12.09
C GLU A 421 -0.92 25.78 -12.83
N PHE A 422 -0.80 26.19 -14.09
CA PHE A 422 0.34 25.93 -14.97
C PHE A 422 1.12 27.20 -15.32
#